data_AF-A0A497DI84-F1
#
_entry.id   AF-A0A497DI84-F1
#
_cell.length_a   1.000
_cell.length_b   1.000
_cell.length_c   1.000
_cell.angle_alpha   90.00
_cell.angle_beta   90.00
_cell.angle_gamma   90.00
#
_symmetry.space_group_name_H-M   'P 1'
#
loop_
_entity.id
_entity.type
_entity.pdbx_description
1 polymer ?
#
loop_
_entity_poly.entity_id
_entity_poly.type
_entity_poly.pdbx_seq_one_letter_code
_entity_poly.pdbx_strand_id
1 'polypeptide(L)'
;ILILMTLNFISMLIVQSHQQSKASGIMRILGANNSDLTYLSLFKITMLVGLSLILTWIIIAWSEPLLKTIFGSGWSFQTLSSQIIPVGLGAGILVILFTLLGTLLSVPGRRGFSVFGLLSVFQFVIVIILVGFSMMIKRQISFLGQKDLGYSAENMLIARIPGEVPRGSLLVEEIQRQAGVINASTAHHHPVDIFQSMNFAAGGQKYQFGFRMVDGGTFETLEIDLLEKFSSPEGPLEDWVINETFYKHLLQDFSPEEIAASNFGSGEGDQNLGDSGTPFIIGGVMGDFHFSSLHNGIGNFAFVIRDPETSYNRWLMIRFSEGQLAYVKKAIHRMMEKHFPGRPLELFLLEDRLNEQYKASHNLSDVIRIFTILSILIAISGVYGLSLFMTRRRTREIGIRKIHGAQSRQIIAMLNLGFLRWVGIAFIIACPLTIWALNKWLINFAYQATLPWWVLALSGLIVTGIALAAVTWQSVAAARMNPVDTLTIGD
;
A
#
# COMPACT_ATOMS: atom_id res chain seq x y z
N ILE A 1 -2.71 6.91 -13.64
CA ILE A 1 -2.06 8.19 -14.03
C ILE A 1 -2.05 8.42 -15.53
N LEU A 2 -1.55 7.49 -16.35
CA LEU A 2 -1.48 7.69 -17.80
C LEU A 2 -2.85 8.07 -18.41
N ILE A 3 -3.91 7.35 -18.03
CA ILE A 3 -5.30 7.69 -18.40
C ILE A 3 -5.66 9.13 -17.98
N LEU A 4 -5.34 9.55 -16.76
CA LEU A 4 -5.56 10.93 -16.28
C LEU A 4 -4.82 11.95 -17.14
N MET A 5 -3.55 11.69 -17.47
CA MET A 5 -2.74 12.56 -18.33
C MET A 5 -3.32 12.66 -19.73
N THR A 6 -3.73 11.54 -20.33
CA THR A 6 -4.38 11.52 -21.65
C THR A 6 -5.69 12.29 -21.63
N LEU A 7 -6.57 12.07 -20.64
CA LEU A 7 -7.83 12.80 -20.50
C LEU A 7 -7.61 14.31 -20.32
N ASN A 8 -6.61 14.69 -19.53
CA ASN A 8 -6.25 16.08 -19.32
C ASN A 8 -5.69 16.73 -20.60
N PHE A 9 -4.81 16.04 -21.31
CA PHE A 9 -4.26 16.53 -22.58
C PHE A 9 -5.33 16.70 -23.64
N ILE A 10 -6.23 15.72 -23.77
CA ILE A 10 -7.41 15.81 -24.64
C ILE A 10 -8.25 17.03 -24.26
N SER A 11 -8.49 17.24 -22.96
CA SER A 11 -9.23 18.41 -22.48
C SER A 11 -8.53 19.71 -22.91
N MET A 12 -7.21 19.85 -22.70
CA MET A 12 -6.47 21.04 -23.15
C MET A 12 -6.51 21.24 -24.67
N LEU A 13 -6.40 20.17 -25.46
CA LEU A 13 -6.48 20.24 -26.92
C LEU A 13 -7.82 20.78 -27.40
N ILE A 14 -8.93 20.34 -26.80
CA ILE A 14 -10.26 20.84 -27.16
C ILE A 14 -10.40 22.33 -26.79
N VAL A 15 -9.75 22.78 -25.70
CA VAL A 15 -9.71 24.21 -25.36
C VAL A 15 -8.94 25.02 -26.40
N GLN A 16 -7.77 24.53 -26.82
CA GLN A 16 -6.93 25.19 -27.82
C GLN A 16 -7.57 25.22 -29.22
N SER A 17 -8.24 24.14 -29.63
CA SER A 17 -8.88 24.07 -30.95
C SER A 17 -9.95 25.17 -31.11
N HIS A 18 -10.65 25.52 -30.04
CA HIS A 18 -11.62 26.62 -30.06
C HIS A 18 -10.96 27.99 -30.19
N GLN A 19 -9.78 28.20 -29.59
CA GLN A 19 -9.01 29.44 -29.74
C GLN A 19 -8.47 29.60 -31.16
N GLN A 20 -8.10 28.50 -31.80
CA GLN A 20 -7.60 28.48 -33.18
C GLN A 20 -8.72 28.61 -34.22
N SER A 21 -10.00 28.64 -33.82
CA SER A 21 -11.13 28.77 -34.76
C SER A 21 -11.06 30.04 -35.63
N LYS A 22 -10.62 31.19 -35.10
CA LYS A 22 -10.41 32.42 -35.90
C LYS A 22 -9.31 32.20 -36.96
N ALA A 23 -8.19 31.59 -36.58
CA ALA A 23 -7.10 31.27 -37.51
C ALA A 23 -7.52 30.25 -38.59
N SER A 24 -8.27 29.20 -38.21
CA SER A 24 -8.83 28.23 -39.16
C SER A 24 -9.88 28.87 -40.07
N GLY A 25 -10.65 29.85 -39.58
CA GLY A 25 -11.58 30.65 -40.37
C GLY A 25 -10.87 31.47 -41.43
N ILE A 26 -9.79 32.16 -41.07
CA ILE A 26 -8.93 32.90 -42.02
C ILE A 26 -8.34 31.95 -43.06
N MET A 27 -7.83 30.78 -42.65
CA MET A 27 -7.29 29.79 -43.59
C MET A 27 -8.36 29.29 -44.57
N ARG A 28 -9.61 29.07 -44.14
CA ARG A 28 -10.72 28.72 -45.04
C ARG A 28 -11.04 29.84 -46.03
N ILE A 29 -10.99 31.10 -45.60
CA ILE A 29 -11.17 32.25 -46.49
C ILE A 29 -10.05 32.33 -47.53
N LEU A 30 -8.82 31.94 -47.14
CA LEU A 30 -7.65 31.84 -48.02
C LEU A 30 -7.65 30.56 -48.88
N GLY A 31 -8.70 29.75 -48.86
CA GLY A 31 -8.88 28.58 -49.73
C GLY A 31 -8.49 27.23 -49.12
N ALA A 32 -8.19 27.14 -47.82
CA ALA A 32 -7.85 25.86 -47.18
C ALA A 32 -9.10 24.97 -47.00
N ASN A 33 -8.99 23.70 -47.38
CA ASN A 33 -10.04 22.72 -47.22
C ASN A 33 -10.07 22.13 -45.80
N ASN A 34 -11.17 21.45 -45.44
CA ASN A 34 -11.30 20.80 -44.12
C ASN A 34 -10.25 19.70 -43.89
N SER A 35 -9.79 19.05 -44.96
CA SER A 35 -8.67 18.11 -44.93
C SER A 35 -7.40 18.78 -44.41
N ASP A 36 -7.07 19.95 -44.95
CA ASP A 36 -5.80 20.62 -44.72
C ASP A 36 -5.67 21.07 -43.26
N LEU A 37 -6.78 21.56 -42.69
CA LEU A 37 -6.88 21.91 -41.28
C LEU A 37 -6.75 20.70 -40.35
N THR A 38 -7.32 19.56 -40.75
CA THR A 38 -7.24 18.32 -39.97
C THR A 38 -5.82 17.76 -40.01
N TYR A 39 -5.19 17.74 -41.19
CA TYR A 39 -3.78 17.35 -41.36
C TYR A 39 -2.84 18.23 -40.54
N LEU A 40 -3.03 19.55 -40.55
CA LEU A 40 -2.22 20.47 -39.76
C LEU A 40 -2.34 20.22 -38.25
N SER A 41 -3.55 19.93 -37.77
CA SER A 41 -3.79 19.62 -36.35
C SER A 41 -3.13 18.29 -35.95
N LEU A 42 -3.33 17.25 -36.76
CA LEU A 42 -2.73 15.93 -36.52
C LEU A 42 -1.21 16.00 -36.55
N PHE A 43 -0.64 16.73 -37.51
CA PHE A 43 0.81 16.89 -37.63
C PHE A 43 1.41 17.54 -36.37
N LYS A 44 0.79 18.60 -35.84
CA LYS A 44 1.23 19.25 -34.60
C LYS A 44 1.18 18.29 -33.40
N ILE A 45 0.10 17.51 -33.27
CA ILE A 45 -0.08 16.55 -32.18
C ILE A 45 0.95 15.42 -32.28
N THR A 46 1.14 14.86 -33.48
CA THR A 46 2.14 13.81 -33.73
C THR A 46 3.54 14.30 -33.42
N MET A 47 3.89 15.54 -33.79
CA MET A 47 5.17 16.17 -33.43
C MET A 47 5.34 16.30 -31.91
N LEU A 48 4.30 16.77 -31.20
CA LEU A 48 4.33 16.89 -29.74
C LEU A 48 4.46 15.53 -29.04
N VAL A 49 3.71 14.51 -29.47
CA VAL A 49 3.80 13.15 -28.94
C VAL A 49 5.18 12.55 -29.24
N GLY A 50 5.70 12.73 -30.46
CA GLY A 50 7.03 12.28 -30.84
C GLY A 50 8.13 12.92 -29.99
N LEU A 51 8.08 14.24 -29.80
CA LEU A 51 9.00 14.96 -28.91
C LEU A 51 8.91 14.45 -27.47
N SER A 52 7.69 14.21 -26.96
CA SER A 52 7.48 13.65 -25.63
C SER A 52 8.06 12.25 -25.47
N LEU A 53 7.99 11.41 -26.50
CA LEU A 53 8.58 10.06 -26.47
C LEU A 53 10.11 10.12 -26.49
N ILE A 54 10.69 11.04 -27.27
CA ILE A 54 12.15 11.29 -27.25
C ILE A 54 12.58 11.76 -25.85
N LEU A 55 11.85 12.71 -25.26
CA LEU A 55 12.12 13.17 -23.89
C LEU A 55 12.01 12.02 -22.89
N THR A 56 11.01 11.17 -23.04
CA THR A 56 10.81 9.99 -22.19
C THR A 56 12.00 9.03 -22.31
N TRP A 57 12.46 8.76 -23.53
CA TRP A 57 13.63 7.91 -23.78
C TRP A 57 14.89 8.47 -23.10
N ILE A 58 15.13 9.79 -23.20
CA ILE A 58 16.25 10.47 -22.53
C ILE A 58 16.12 10.36 -21.00
N ILE A 59 14.93 10.60 -20.44
CA ILE A 59 14.68 10.51 -19.00
C ILE A 59 14.91 9.08 -18.49
N ILE A 60 14.46 8.06 -19.23
CA ILE A 60 14.71 6.67 -18.86
C ILE A 60 16.21 6.40 -18.78
N ALA A 61 16.98 6.80 -19.81
CA ALA A 61 18.44 6.65 -19.82
C ALA A 61 19.11 7.37 -18.64
N TRP A 62 18.67 8.58 -18.34
CA TRP A 62 19.21 9.36 -17.22
C TRP A 62 18.85 8.79 -15.85
N SER A 63 17.65 8.19 -15.71
CA SER A 63 17.16 7.61 -14.46
C SER A 63 17.75 6.24 -14.13
N GLU A 64 18.30 5.52 -15.12
CA GLU A 64 18.85 4.18 -14.94
C GLU A 64 19.85 4.05 -13.77
N PRO A 65 20.90 4.88 -13.65
CA PRO A 65 21.86 4.75 -12.55
C PRO A 65 21.21 4.95 -11.16
N LEU A 66 20.22 5.83 -11.06
CA LEU A 66 19.46 6.04 -9.82
C LEU A 66 18.54 4.86 -9.51
N LEU A 67 17.91 4.28 -10.53
CA LEU A 67 17.03 3.13 -10.34
C LEU A 67 17.83 1.87 -9.95
N LYS A 68 19.03 1.68 -10.51
CA LYS A 68 19.91 0.57 -10.16
C LYS A 68 20.39 0.60 -8.71
N THR A 69 20.67 1.79 -8.17
CA THR A 69 21.09 1.93 -6.77
C THR A 69 19.94 1.73 -5.80
N ILE A 70 18.72 2.16 -6.14
CA ILE A 70 17.55 2.07 -5.26
C ILE A 70 16.88 0.69 -5.32
N PHE A 71 16.75 0.11 -6.51
CA PHE A 71 15.92 -1.08 -6.75
C PHE A 71 16.69 -2.30 -7.28
N GLY A 72 18.02 -2.19 -7.42
CA GLY A 72 18.89 -3.29 -7.87
C GLY A 72 19.04 -3.40 -9.39
N SER A 73 19.81 -4.40 -9.84
CA SER A 73 20.29 -4.53 -11.23
C SER A 73 19.22 -4.89 -12.28
N GLY A 74 18.00 -5.27 -11.88
CA GLY A 74 16.91 -5.62 -12.78
C GLY A 74 16.32 -4.44 -13.58
N TRP A 75 16.61 -3.21 -13.15
CA TRP A 75 16.08 -1.97 -13.73
C TRP A 75 17.02 -1.41 -14.78
N SER A 76 17.16 -2.15 -15.88
CA SER A 76 17.95 -1.72 -17.04
C SER A 76 17.16 -0.78 -17.94
N PHE A 77 17.88 0.03 -18.70
CA PHE A 77 17.30 0.86 -19.76
C PHE A 77 16.39 0.08 -20.72
N GLN A 78 16.80 -1.14 -21.08
CA GLN A 78 16.08 -1.98 -22.05
C GLN A 78 14.78 -2.54 -21.48
N THR A 79 14.79 -2.95 -20.21
CA THR A 79 13.58 -3.40 -19.51
C THR A 79 12.57 -2.26 -19.39
N LEU A 80 13.02 -1.06 -19.00
CA LEU A 80 12.15 0.10 -18.81
C LEU A 80 11.56 0.61 -20.12
N SER A 81 12.40 0.75 -21.15
CA SER A 81 11.97 1.24 -22.47
C SER A 81 10.98 0.29 -23.14
N SER A 82 11.18 -1.04 -23.03
CA SER A 82 10.26 -2.03 -23.60
C SER A 82 8.85 -2.02 -22.98
N GLN A 83 8.71 -1.54 -21.74
CA GLN A 83 7.39 -1.43 -21.09
C GLN A 83 6.77 -0.03 -21.25
N ILE A 84 7.56 1.03 -21.11
CA ILE A 84 7.05 2.41 -21.06
C ILE A 84 6.72 2.93 -22.46
N ILE A 85 7.55 2.66 -23.47
CA ILE A 85 7.38 3.21 -24.82
C ILE A 85 6.08 2.70 -25.48
N PRO A 86 5.74 1.39 -25.45
CA PRO A 86 4.49 0.91 -26.04
C PRO A 86 3.25 1.53 -25.37
N VAL A 87 3.29 1.68 -24.04
CA VAL A 87 2.20 2.32 -23.29
C VAL A 87 2.07 3.79 -23.67
N GLY A 88 3.20 4.50 -23.81
CA GLY A 88 3.24 5.89 -24.27
C GLY A 88 2.71 6.06 -25.71
N LEU A 89 3.09 5.17 -26.61
CA LEU A 89 2.56 5.11 -27.98
C LEU A 89 1.06 4.87 -28.00
N GLY A 90 0.57 3.91 -27.20
CA GLY A 90 -0.86 3.66 -27.03
C GLY A 90 -1.62 4.90 -26.55
N ALA A 91 -1.08 5.61 -25.56
CA ALA A 91 -1.64 6.89 -25.09
C ALA A 91 -1.68 7.94 -26.21
N GLY A 92 -0.60 8.05 -26.99
CA GLY A 92 -0.51 8.98 -28.13
C GLY A 92 -1.53 8.67 -29.22
N ILE A 93 -1.72 7.39 -29.55
CA ILE A 93 -2.74 6.94 -30.51
C ILE A 93 -4.14 7.29 -30.01
N LEU A 94 -4.43 7.07 -28.73
CA LEU A 94 -5.72 7.43 -28.14
C LEU A 94 -6.00 8.94 -28.25
N VAL A 95 -4.99 9.78 -28.00
CA VAL A 95 -5.11 11.24 -28.18
C VAL A 95 -5.45 11.59 -29.63
N ILE A 96 -4.73 11.01 -30.59
CA ILE A 96 -4.92 11.25 -32.03
C ILE A 96 -6.33 10.84 -32.46
N LEU A 97 -6.78 9.64 -32.08
CA LEU A 97 -8.13 9.13 -32.35
C LEU A 97 -9.20 10.06 -31.77
N PHE A 98 -9.01 10.54 -30.55
CA PHE A 98 -9.97 11.43 -29.91
C PHE A 98 -10.06 12.80 -30.60
N THR A 99 -8.93 13.32 -31.10
CA THR A 99 -8.95 14.55 -31.91
C THR A 99 -9.65 14.38 -33.25
N LEU A 100 -9.47 13.24 -33.92
CA LEU A 100 -10.20 12.89 -35.15
C LEU A 100 -11.71 12.79 -34.89
N LEU A 101 -12.11 12.12 -33.81
CA LEU A 101 -13.51 12.04 -33.40
C LEU A 101 -14.09 13.42 -33.08
N GLY A 102 -13.31 14.26 -32.39
CA GLY A 102 -13.67 15.63 -32.05
C GLY A 102 -13.96 16.48 -33.28
N THR A 103 -13.16 16.36 -34.35
CA THR A 103 -13.39 17.05 -35.63
C THR A 103 -14.64 16.56 -36.37
N LEU A 104 -14.98 15.28 -36.26
CA LEU A 104 -16.18 14.67 -36.85
C LEU A 104 -17.46 15.02 -36.08
N LEU A 105 -17.36 15.18 -34.76
CA LEU A 105 -18.48 15.51 -33.87
C LEU A 105 -18.74 17.02 -33.75
N SER A 106 -17.81 17.87 -34.19
CA SER A 106 -17.95 19.34 -34.22
C SER A 106 -18.83 19.85 -35.38
N VAL A 107 -20.06 19.35 -35.46
CA VAL A 107 -21.12 19.93 -36.29
C VAL A 107 -21.68 21.19 -35.57
N PRO A 108 -21.85 22.33 -36.26
CA PRO A 108 -22.38 23.55 -35.65
C PRO A 108 -23.79 23.29 -35.07
N GLY A 109 -24.01 23.60 -33.79
CA GLY A 109 -25.33 23.58 -33.17
C GLY A 109 -25.64 22.44 -32.19
N ARG A 110 -24.78 21.41 -32.05
CA ARG A 110 -24.95 20.37 -31.01
C ARG A 110 -24.04 20.61 -29.79
N ARG A 111 -24.61 20.37 -28.60
CA ARG A 111 -24.09 20.67 -27.24
C ARG A 111 -22.63 20.21 -26.97
N GLY A 112 -21.64 20.97 -27.41
CA GLY A 112 -20.21 20.75 -27.08
C GLY A 112 -19.86 20.83 -25.58
N PHE A 113 -20.81 21.22 -24.73
CA PHE A 113 -20.67 21.29 -23.27
C PHE A 113 -20.62 19.89 -22.61
N SER A 114 -21.13 18.83 -23.27
CA SER A 114 -21.29 17.51 -22.63
C SER A 114 -20.01 16.68 -22.59
N VAL A 115 -19.12 16.79 -23.59
CA VAL A 115 -17.92 15.95 -23.68
C VAL A 115 -16.91 16.32 -22.61
N PHE A 116 -16.66 17.62 -22.41
CA PHE A 116 -15.77 18.13 -21.38
C PHE A 116 -16.21 17.81 -19.95
N GLY A 117 -17.52 17.95 -19.68
CA GLY A 117 -18.09 17.60 -18.40
C GLY A 117 -17.89 16.11 -18.10
N LEU A 118 -18.11 15.25 -19.09
CA LEU A 118 -17.89 13.82 -18.99
C LEU A 118 -16.42 13.47 -18.72
N LEU A 119 -15.48 14.07 -19.46
CA LEU A 119 -14.03 13.87 -19.23
C LEU A 119 -13.61 14.32 -17.83
N SER A 120 -14.15 15.45 -17.36
CA SER A 120 -13.88 15.97 -16.01
C SER A 120 -14.43 15.03 -14.94
N VAL A 121 -15.60 14.42 -15.15
CA VAL A 121 -16.15 13.40 -14.24
C VAL A 121 -15.21 12.22 -14.12
N PHE A 122 -14.73 11.65 -15.22
CA PHE A 122 -13.76 10.54 -15.18
C PHE A 122 -12.46 10.92 -14.47
N GLN A 123 -11.96 12.13 -14.72
CA GLN A 123 -10.77 12.64 -14.05
C GLN A 123 -10.97 12.71 -12.53
N PHE A 124 -12.07 13.31 -12.06
CA PHE A 124 -12.37 13.39 -10.64
C PHE A 124 -12.64 12.01 -10.02
N VAL A 125 -13.31 11.09 -10.73
CA VAL A 125 -13.53 9.71 -10.26
C VAL A 125 -12.20 9.05 -9.90
N ILE A 126 -11.23 9.08 -10.83
CA ILE A 126 -9.92 8.44 -10.61
C ILE A 126 -9.19 9.10 -9.43
N VAL A 127 -9.25 10.43 -9.31
CA VAL A 127 -8.57 11.15 -8.22
C VAL A 127 -9.21 10.84 -6.86
N ILE A 128 -10.54 10.81 -6.77
CA ILE A 128 -11.27 10.46 -5.53
C ILE A 128 -10.92 9.03 -5.10
N ILE A 129 -10.88 8.09 -6.05
CA ILE A 129 -10.48 6.70 -5.78
C ILE A 129 -9.06 6.65 -5.24
N LEU A 130 -8.10 7.32 -5.89
CA LEU A 130 -6.69 7.31 -5.45
C LEU A 130 -6.52 7.92 -4.05
N VAL A 131 -7.19 9.05 -3.76
CA VAL A 131 -7.15 9.67 -2.43
C VAL A 131 -7.75 8.73 -1.38
N GLY A 132 -8.93 8.16 -1.64
CA GLY A 132 -9.57 7.20 -0.73
C GLY A 132 -8.72 5.95 -0.50
N PHE A 133 -8.11 5.40 -1.56
CA PHE A 133 -7.25 4.23 -1.49
C PHE A 133 -5.97 4.52 -0.70
N SER A 134 -5.32 5.66 -0.95
CA SER A 134 -4.13 6.09 -0.19
C SER A 134 -4.42 6.24 1.31
N MET A 135 -5.56 6.86 1.66
CA MET A 135 -5.97 7.00 3.06
C MET A 135 -6.24 5.64 3.72
N MET A 136 -6.92 4.73 3.02
CA MET A 136 -7.26 3.42 3.57
C MET A 136 -6.03 2.53 3.76
N ILE A 137 -5.06 2.54 2.82
CA ILE A 137 -3.81 1.80 2.99
C ILE A 137 -3.06 2.28 4.23
N LYS A 138 -2.93 3.60 4.39
CA LYS A 138 -2.26 4.16 5.58
C LYS A 138 -2.94 3.71 6.87
N ARG A 139 -4.29 3.71 6.88
CA ARG A 139 -5.09 3.22 8.01
C ARG A 139 -4.88 1.73 8.25
N GLN A 140 -4.89 0.90 7.21
CA GLN A 140 -4.66 -0.54 7.31
C GLN A 140 -3.28 -0.84 7.89
N ILE A 141 -2.22 -0.19 7.39
CA ILE A 141 -0.86 -0.37 7.90
C ILE A 141 -0.76 0.06 9.37
N SER A 142 -1.32 1.23 9.71
CA SER A 142 -1.35 1.70 11.09
C SER A 142 -2.15 0.79 12.02
N PHE A 143 -3.24 0.20 11.53
CA PHE A 143 -4.07 -0.73 12.29
C PHE A 143 -3.33 -2.04 12.58
N LEU A 144 -2.56 -2.55 11.61
CA LEU A 144 -1.73 -3.73 11.80
C LEU A 144 -0.58 -3.46 12.77
N GLY A 145 0.08 -2.30 12.67
CA GLY A 145 1.20 -1.95 13.55
C GLY A 145 0.84 -1.69 15.02
N GLN A 146 -0.42 -1.35 15.31
CA GLN A 146 -0.92 -1.15 16.68
C GLN A 146 -1.59 -2.39 17.26
N LYS A 147 -1.69 -3.46 16.49
CA LYS A 147 -2.36 -4.66 16.94
C LYS A 147 -1.49 -5.40 17.93
N ASP A 148 -2.08 -5.79 19.06
CA ASP A 148 -1.44 -6.63 20.04
C ASP A 148 -0.99 -7.95 19.39
N LEU A 149 0.31 -8.21 19.44
CA LEU A 149 0.92 -9.40 18.89
C LEU A 149 0.70 -10.61 19.79
N GLY A 150 0.25 -10.44 21.03
CA GLY A 150 0.21 -11.50 22.05
C GLY A 150 1.61 -11.84 22.60
N TYR A 151 2.61 -11.04 22.26
CA TYR A 151 3.96 -11.05 22.82
C TYR A 151 4.58 -9.67 22.67
N SER A 152 5.54 -9.36 23.53
CA SER A 152 6.19 -8.05 23.56
C SER A 152 7.43 -8.05 22.65
N ALA A 153 7.34 -7.40 21.49
CA ALA A 153 8.46 -7.29 20.54
C ALA A 153 9.42 -6.11 20.83
N GLU A 154 8.98 -5.17 21.66
CA GLU A 154 9.75 -3.99 22.03
C GLU A 154 10.95 -4.36 22.90
N ASN A 155 12.03 -3.60 22.78
CA ASN A 155 13.27 -3.80 23.54
C ASN A 155 13.78 -5.25 23.53
N MET A 156 13.67 -5.92 22.38
CA MET A 156 14.16 -7.28 22.17
C MET A 156 15.29 -7.31 21.13
N LEU A 157 16.44 -7.85 21.56
CA LEU A 157 17.56 -8.19 20.68
C LEU A 157 17.57 -9.68 20.40
N ILE A 158 17.83 -10.03 19.14
CA ILE A 158 18.03 -11.41 18.70
C ILE A 158 19.45 -11.51 18.17
N ALA A 159 20.24 -12.39 18.77
CA ALA A 159 21.61 -12.68 18.38
C ALA A 159 21.72 -14.12 17.87
N ARG A 160 22.39 -14.31 16.74
CA ARG A 160 22.68 -15.66 16.27
C ARG A 160 23.77 -16.31 17.10
N ILE A 161 23.55 -17.55 17.51
CA ILE A 161 24.54 -18.40 18.17
C ILE A 161 25.32 -19.12 17.06
N PRO A 162 26.64 -18.88 16.90
CA PRO A 162 27.42 -19.53 15.85
C PRO A 162 27.65 -21.02 16.13
N GLY A 163 27.41 -21.84 15.10
CA GLY A 163 27.70 -23.28 15.14
C GLY A 163 26.59 -24.11 15.78
N GLU A 164 26.85 -25.41 15.92
CA GLU A 164 25.95 -26.39 16.51
C GLU A 164 26.58 -26.90 17.80
N VAL A 165 26.64 -26.03 18.82
CA VAL A 165 27.13 -26.42 20.15
C VAL A 165 26.08 -26.00 21.18
N PRO A 166 25.59 -26.91 22.04
CA PRO A 166 24.59 -26.60 23.05
C PRO A 166 25.26 -25.81 24.18
N ARG A 167 25.43 -24.51 23.96
CA ARG A 167 25.93 -23.54 24.95
C ARG A 167 24.83 -22.56 25.38
N GLY A 168 23.57 -22.85 25.06
CA GLY A 168 22.46 -21.93 25.26
C GLY A 168 22.30 -21.49 26.71
N SER A 169 22.31 -22.45 27.64
CA SER A 169 22.22 -22.19 29.08
C SER A 169 23.34 -21.28 29.60
N LEU A 170 24.58 -21.55 29.21
CA LEU A 170 25.74 -20.74 29.59
C LEU A 170 25.64 -19.30 29.08
N LEU A 171 25.20 -19.11 27.83
CA LEU A 171 25.06 -17.78 27.23
C LEU A 171 23.94 -16.97 27.91
N VAL A 172 22.82 -17.64 28.23
CA VAL A 172 21.70 -17.04 28.97
C VAL A 172 22.15 -16.61 30.38
N GLU A 173 22.84 -17.47 31.12
CA GLU A 173 23.33 -17.14 32.46
C GLU A 173 24.33 -15.97 32.44
N GLU A 174 25.24 -15.92 31.47
CA GLU A 174 26.23 -14.85 31.36
C GLU A 174 25.58 -13.51 30.96
N ILE A 175 24.56 -13.50 30.09
CA ILE A 175 23.92 -12.27 29.60
C ILE A 175 22.95 -11.70 30.65
N GLN A 176 22.21 -12.56 31.35
CA GLN A 176 21.27 -12.15 32.40
C GLN A 176 21.99 -11.42 33.55
N ARG A 177 23.29 -11.68 33.77
CA ARG A 177 24.11 -10.95 34.76
C ARG A 177 24.51 -9.53 34.33
N GLN A 178 24.30 -9.16 33.07
CA GLN A 178 24.67 -7.83 32.58
C GLN A 178 23.60 -6.80 32.98
N ALA A 179 24.05 -5.61 33.38
CA ALA A 179 23.14 -4.52 33.70
C ALA A 179 22.26 -4.15 32.49
N GLY A 180 20.96 -3.91 32.75
CA GLY A 180 20.01 -3.54 31.70
C GLY A 180 19.44 -4.71 30.90
N VAL A 181 19.81 -5.95 31.20
CA VAL A 181 19.13 -7.16 30.69
C VAL A 181 18.03 -7.54 31.68
N ILE A 182 16.78 -7.64 31.21
CA ILE A 182 15.62 -8.02 32.02
C ILE A 182 15.47 -9.53 32.02
N ASN A 183 15.50 -10.14 30.83
CA ASN A 183 15.43 -11.59 30.68
C ASN A 183 16.14 -12.03 29.39
N ALA A 184 16.47 -13.31 29.30
CA ALA A 184 17.00 -13.92 28.10
C ALA A 184 16.63 -15.41 28.03
N SER A 185 16.51 -15.91 26.81
CA SER A 185 16.31 -17.33 26.51
C SER A 185 16.98 -17.70 25.19
N THR A 186 17.13 -18.99 24.90
CA THR A 186 17.50 -19.43 23.56
C THR A 186 16.33 -20.08 22.83
N ALA A 187 16.44 -20.11 21.51
CA ALA A 187 15.46 -20.75 20.65
C ALA A 187 16.12 -21.25 19.38
N HIS A 188 15.59 -22.34 18.83
CA HIS A 188 15.95 -22.76 17.49
C HIS A 188 15.26 -21.89 16.44
N HIS A 189 14.07 -21.37 16.76
CA HIS A 189 13.29 -20.47 15.91
C HIS A 189 12.86 -19.23 16.69
N HIS A 190 13.22 -18.04 16.22
CA HIS A 190 12.74 -16.80 16.81
C HIS A 190 11.33 -16.42 16.29
N PRO A 191 10.63 -15.43 16.87
CA PRO A 191 9.25 -15.05 16.51
C PRO A 191 8.97 -14.74 15.02
N VAL A 192 9.98 -14.44 14.22
CA VAL A 192 9.85 -13.96 12.82
C VAL A 192 10.49 -14.96 11.84
N ASP A 193 10.96 -16.11 12.32
CA ASP A 193 11.58 -17.15 11.51
C ASP A 193 10.56 -17.84 10.59
N ILE A 194 11.06 -18.53 9.56
CA ILE A 194 10.23 -19.25 8.58
C ILE A 194 9.29 -20.23 9.29
N PHE A 195 8.04 -20.22 8.88
CA PHE A 195 6.98 -21.05 9.43
C PHE A 195 7.22 -22.53 9.13
N GLN A 196 7.25 -23.36 10.18
CA GLN A 196 7.21 -24.82 10.06
C GLN A 196 5.79 -25.29 10.36
N SER A 197 5.32 -26.29 9.63
CA SER A 197 4.02 -26.93 9.87
C SER A 197 4.18 -28.42 9.99
N MET A 198 3.39 -29.02 10.88
CA MET A 198 3.26 -30.45 11.06
C MET A 198 1.79 -30.83 10.88
N ASN A 199 1.55 -32.09 10.50
CA ASN A 199 0.21 -32.67 10.57
C ASN A 199 0.26 -33.93 11.42
N PHE A 200 -0.85 -34.23 12.09
CA PHE A 200 -1.10 -35.53 12.68
C PHE A 200 -2.55 -35.94 12.44
N ALA A 201 -2.82 -37.23 12.50
CA ALA A 201 -4.16 -37.78 12.46
C ALA A 201 -4.58 -38.28 13.85
N ALA A 202 -5.77 -37.90 14.30
CA ALA A 202 -6.36 -38.39 15.54
C ALA A 202 -7.88 -38.42 15.41
N GLY A 203 -8.55 -39.44 15.95
CA GLY A 203 -10.02 -39.56 15.89
C GLY A 203 -10.59 -39.63 14.45
N GLY A 204 -9.78 -40.03 13.46
CA GLY A 204 -10.19 -40.01 12.04
C GLY A 204 -10.16 -38.62 11.38
N GLN A 205 -9.72 -37.59 12.10
CA GLN A 205 -9.53 -36.23 11.59
C GLN A 205 -8.04 -35.91 11.42
N LYS A 206 -7.74 -35.00 10.48
CA LYS A 206 -6.40 -34.48 10.26
C LYS A 206 -6.28 -33.08 10.85
N TYR A 207 -5.27 -32.88 11.68
CA TYR A 207 -4.94 -31.58 12.24
C TYR A 207 -3.63 -31.09 11.64
N GLN A 208 -3.66 -29.90 11.03
CA GLN A 208 -2.47 -29.16 10.64
C GLN A 208 -2.21 -28.06 11.67
N PHE A 209 -0.96 -27.93 12.10
CA PHE A 209 -0.56 -26.90 13.03
C PHE A 209 0.85 -26.40 12.74
N GLY A 210 1.09 -25.13 13.06
CA GLY A 210 2.42 -24.55 13.05
C GLY A 210 3.19 -24.93 14.29
N PHE A 211 4.51 -25.04 14.22
CA PHE A 211 5.29 -25.23 15.44
C PHE A 211 6.63 -24.51 15.42
N ARG A 212 7.16 -24.25 16.61
CA ARG A 212 8.52 -23.76 16.80
C ARG A 212 9.18 -24.39 18.01
N MET A 213 10.45 -24.71 17.85
CA MET A 213 11.31 -25.18 18.93
C MET A 213 11.93 -24.00 19.68
N VAL A 214 11.69 -23.94 20.98
CA VAL A 214 12.11 -22.86 21.90
C VAL A 214 12.53 -23.45 23.26
N ASP A 215 13.23 -22.66 24.06
CA ASP A 215 13.50 -23.03 25.45
C ASP A 215 12.37 -22.61 26.39
N GLY A 216 12.31 -23.23 27.58
CA GLY A 216 11.35 -22.89 28.62
C GLY A 216 11.36 -21.41 29.05
N GLY A 217 12.51 -20.72 29.02
CA GLY A 217 12.61 -19.29 29.36
C GLY A 217 11.98 -18.35 28.32
N THR A 218 11.51 -18.88 27.18
CA THR A 218 10.97 -18.08 26.08
C THR A 218 9.64 -17.43 26.44
N PHE A 219 8.77 -18.09 27.22
CA PHE A 219 7.50 -17.50 27.64
C PHE A 219 7.71 -16.22 28.45
N GLU A 220 8.63 -16.24 29.41
CA GLU A 220 8.98 -15.06 30.20
C GLU A 220 9.72 -14.00 29.37
N THR A 221 10.59 -14.42 28.44
CA THR A 221 11.35 -13.49 27.59
C THR A 221 10.46 -12.81 26.56
N LEU A 222 9.41 -13.47 26.07
CA LEU A 222 8.43 -12.91 25.13
C LEU A 222 7.20 -12.32 25.83
N GLU A 223 7.05 -12.52 27.14
CA GLU A 223 5.87 -12.16 27.93
C GLU A 223 4.59 -12.81 27.36
N ILE A 224 4.66 -14.11 27.05
CA ILE A 224 3.52 -14.92 26.61
C ILE A 224 2.89 -15.59 27.83
N ASP A 225 1.59 -15.39 28.00
CA ASP A 225 0.83 -15.97 29.11
C ASP A 225 0.67 -17.49 28.95
N LEU A 226 1.04 -18.23 29.99
CA LEU A 226 0.74 -19.66 30.11
C LEU A 226 -0.60 -19.80 30.86
N LEU A 227 -1.62 -20.32 30.18
CA LEU A 227 -2.98 -20.44 30.71
C LEU A 227 -3.15 -21.71 31.55
N GLU A 228 -2.56 -22.81 31.11
CA GLU A 228 -2.68 -24.10 31.78
C GLU A 228 -1.39 -24.92 31.61
N LYS A 229 -1.04 -25.70 32.63
CA LYS A 229 0.09 -26.63 32.60
C LYS A 229 -0.40 -28.02 32.94
N PHE A 230 -0.19 -28.96 32.02
CA PHE A 230 -0.52 -30.35 32.23
C PHE A 230 0.67 -31.06 32.91
N SER A 231 0.38 -32.01 33.79
CA SER A 231 1.42 -32.85 34.39
C SER A 231 1.70 -34.00 33.42
N SER A 232 2.90 -34.04 32.83
CA SER A 232 3.27 -35.17 31.96
C SER A 232 3.26 -36.49 32.76
N PRO A 233 2.52 -37.54 32.34
CA PRO A 233 2.45 -38.82 33.04
C PRO A 233 3.79 -39.58 33.10
N GLU A 234 4.68 -39.30 32.16
CA GLU A 234 6.03 -39.86 32.06
C GLU A 234 7.01 -38.67 31.96
N GLY A 235 8.18 -38.73 32.62
CA GLY A 235 9.15 -37.63 32.71
C GLY A 235 9.60 -37.03 31.36
N PRO A 236 10.50 -36.03 31.35
CA PRO A 236 10.56 -34.99 30.32
C PRO A 236 10.86 -35.55 28.92
N LEU A 237 9.79 -35.84 28.18
CA LEU A 237 9.76 -35.74 26.73
C LEU A 237 9.59 -34.25 26.40
N GLU A 238 10.11 -33.80 25.25
CA GLU A 238 10.02 -32.39 24.82
C GLU A 238 8.56 -31.91 24.90
N ASP A 239 8.21 -31.14 25.94
CA ASP A 239 6.82 -30.78 26.24
C ASP A 239 6.30 -29.86 25.14
N TRP A 240 5.18 -30.22 24.52
CA TRP A 240 4.53 -29.35 23.56
C TRP A 240 3.52 -28.44 24.27
N VAL A 241 3.66 -27.13 24.08
CA VAL A 241 2.72 -26.13 24.61
C VAL A 241 1.92 -25.56 23.44
N ILE A 242 0.62 -25.77 23.45
CA ILE A 242 -0.27 -25.34 22.36
C ILE A 242 -0.93 -24.02 22.66
N ASN A 243 -1.30 -23.25 21.65
CA ASN A 243 -2.09 -22.04 21.87
C ASN A 243 -3.57 -22.34 22.12
N GLU A 244 -4.27 -21.36 22.69
CA GLU A 244 -5.70 -21.44 23.02
C GLU A 244 -6.57 -21.83 21.81
N THR A 245 -6.30 -21.29 20.61
CA THR A 245 -7.01 -21.67 19.38
C THR A 245 -6.87 -23.17 19.07
N PHE A 246 -5.66 -23.72 19.19
CA PHE A 246 -5.44 -25.14 18.95
C PHE A 246 -6.12 -26.01 20.02
N TYR A 247 -6.03 -25.61 21.29
CA TYR A 247 -6.70 -26.32 22.37
C TYR A 247 -8.22 -26.39 22.16
N LYS A 248 -8.85 -25.26 21.80
CA LYS A 248 -10.28 -25.20 21.45
C LYS A 248 -10.67 -26.07 20.25
N HIS A 249 -9.76 -26.23 19.28
CA HIS A 249 -10.01 -27.10 18.13
C HIS A 249 -9.98 -28.58 18.56
N LEU A 250 -9.05 -28.98 19.41
CA LEU A 250 -8.98 -30.35 19.95
C LEU A 250 -10.18 -30.68 20.84
N LEU A 251 -10.68 -29.72 21.62
CA LEU A 251 -11.87 -29.89 22.47
C LEU A 251 -13.16 -30.24 21.70
N GLN A 252 -13.17 -30.14 20.37
CA GLN A 252 -14.30 -30.58 19.55
C GLN A 252 -14.38 -32.10 19.43
N ASP A 253 -13.25 -32.79 19.53
CA ASP A 253 -13.11 -34.23 19.30
C ASP A 253 -12.60 -35.00 20.54
N PHE A 254 -11.98 -34.30 21.51
CA PHE A 254 -11.38 -34.89 22.71
C PHE A 254 -11.78 -34.13 23.99
N SER A 255 -11.86 -34.85 25.11
CA SER A 255 -12.02 -34.25 26.44
C SER A 255 -10.70 -33.66 26.97
N PRO A 256 -10.72 -32.70 27.92
CA PRO A 256 -9.49 -32.15 28.52
C PRO A 256 -8.54 -33.21 29.09
N GLU A 257 -9.09 -34.25 29.73
CA GLU A 257 -8.32 -35.36 30.31
C GLU A 257 -7.64 -36.20 29.21
N GLU A 258 -8.35 -36.46 28.11
CA GLU A 258 -7.78 -37.16 26.94
C GLU A 258 -6.69 -36.32 26.29
N ILE A 259 -6.86 -35.00 26.13
CA ILE A 259 -5.85 -34.12 25.54
C ILE A 259 -4.55 -34.15 26.37
N ALA A 260 -4.65 -34.11 27.69
CA ALA A 260 -3.49 -34.12 28.59
C ALA A 260 -2.80 -35.50 28.68
N ALA A 261 -3.55 -36.59 28.50
CA ALA A 261 -3.02 -37.95 28.61
C ALA A 261 -2.61 -38.59 27.27
N SER A 262 -3.06 -38.03 26.14
CA SER A 262 -2.82 -38.60 24.81
C SER A 262 -1.40 -38.32 24.31
N ASN A 263 -0.80 -39.37 23.74
CA ASN A 263 0.41 -39.25 22.91
C ASN A 263 -0.02 -39.26 21.43
N PHE A 264 -0.29 -38.10 20.88
CA PHE A 264 -0.71 -37.97 19.49
C PHE A 264 0.44 -38.35 18.54
N GLY A 265 0.16 -38.98 17.40
CA GLY A 265 1.18 -39.30 16.41
C GLY A 265 2.14 -40.46 16.77
N SER A 266 1.91 -41.19 17.87
CA SER A 266 2.76 -42.33 18.30
C SER A 266 2.49 -43.66 17.57
N GLY A 267 1.64 -43.68 16.55
CA GLY A 267 1.30 -44.87 15.75
C GLY A 267 2.05 -44.92 14.40
N GLU A 268 1.83 -45.98 13.60
CA GLU A 268 2.15 -45.94 12.16
C GLU A 268 1.28 -44.84 11.53
N GLY A 269 1.85 -43.63 11.39
CA GLY A 269 1.13 -42.48 10.87
C GLY A 269 0.42 -42.80 9.56
N ASP A 270 -0.84 -42.38 9.42
CA ASP A 270 -1.59 -42.63 8.20
C ASP A 270 -0.99 -41.77 7.07
N GLN A 271 -0.18 -42.41 6.22
CA GLN A 271 0.46 -41.76 5.07
C GLN A 271 -0.56 -41.18 4.09
N ASN A 272 -1.79 -41.72 4.04
CA ASN A 272 -2.86 -41.17 3.21
C ASN A 272 -3.39 -39.84 3.74
N LEU A 273 -3.27 -39.61 5.05
CA LEU A 273 -3.60 -38.35 5.71
C LEU A 273 -2.39 -37.43 5.86
N GLY A 274 -1.19 -37.85 5.45
CA GLY A 274 0.03 -37.03 5.51
C GLY A 274 0.49 -36.71 6.93
N ASP A 275 0.31 -37.67 7.83
CA ASP A 275 0.81 -37.68 9.21
C ASP A 275 2.34 -37.82 9.25
N SER A 276 3.03 -37.10 10.16
CA SER A 276 4.47 -37.22 10.34
C SER A 276 4.89 -38.39 11.24
N GLY A 277 3.96 -39.06 11.93
CA GLY A 277 4.24 -40.16 12.85
C GLY A 277 5.16 -39.76 14.00
N THR A 278 5.22 -38.46 14.32
CA THR A 278 6.04 -37.92 15.40
C THR A 278 5.20 -37.86 16.67
N PRO A 279 5.56 -38.59 17.74
CA PRO A 279 4.82 -38.55 18.99
C PRO A 279 4.83 -37.14 19.59
N PHE A 280 3.67 -36.71 20.08
CA PHE A 280 3.39 -35.36 20.54
C PHE A 280 2.53 -35.45 21.81
N ILE A 281 3.08 -35.01 22.93
CA ILE A 281 2.40 -34.92 24.23
C ILE A 281 2.24 -33.45 24.57
N ILE A 282 1.01 -33.05 24.92
CA ILE A 282 0.68 -31.67 25.25
C ILE A 282 0.99 -31.45 26.73
N GLY A 283 2.03 -30.66 27.02
CA GLY A 283 2.44 -30.27 28.37
C GLY A 283 1.75 -29.01 28.89
N GLY A 284 1.02 -28.28 28.05
CA GLY A 284 0.25 -27.12 28.49
C GLY A 284 -0.42 -26.31 27.38
N VAL A 285 -1.12 -25.26 27.81
CA VAL A 285 -1.84 -24.32 26.95
C VAL A 285 -1.35 -22.89 27.23
N MET A 286 -1.01 -22.16 26.17
CA MET A 286 -0.63 -20.74 26.22
C MET A 286 -1.68 -19.84 25.55
N GLY A 287 -1.62 -18.56 25.85
CA GLY A 287 -2.42 -17.54 25.20
C GLY A 287 -2.15 -17.47 23.69
N ASP A 288 -3.17 -17.03 22.95
CA ASP A 288 -3.05 -16.81 21.51
C ASP A 288 -2.11 -15.65 21.19
N PHE A 289 -1.16 -15.88 20.28
CA PHE A 289 -0.25 -14.85 19.80
C PHE A 289 0.00 -14.98 18.28
N HIS A 290 0.49 -13.90 17.67
CA HIS A 290 0.71 -13.81 16.23
C HIS A 290 2.09 -14.35 15.85
N PHE A 291 2.16 -15.65 15.58
CA PHE A 291 3.39 -16.34 15.18
C PHE A 291 3.75 -16.19 13.68
N SER A 292 2.90 -15.53 12.88
CA SER A 292 3.11 -15.27 11.46
C SER A 292 2.71 -13.84 11.08
N SER A 293 2.87 -13.45 9.82
CA SER A 293 2.42 -12.13 9.36
C SER A 293 0.95 -11.90 9.70
N LEU A 294 0.58 -10.69 10.12
CA LEU A 294 -0.81 -10.31 10.43
C LEU A 294 -1.76 -10.38 9.21
N HIS A 295 -1.23 -10.72 8.03
CA HIS A 295 -2.05 -11.13 6.88
C HIS A 295 -2.78 -12.46 7.14
N ASN A 296 -2.25 -13.30 8.02
CA ASN A 296 -2.85 -14.57 8.42
C ASN A 296 -3.51 -14.43 9.80
N GLY A 297 -4.62 -15.15 10.00
CA GLY A 297 -5.23 -15.29 11.31
C GLY A 297 -4.38 -16.17 12.23
N ILE A 298 -4.64 -16.08 13.53
CA ILE A 298 -4.11 -17.05 14.49
C ILE A 298 -4.72 -18.41 14.17
N GLY A 299 -3.85 -19.39 13.92
CA GLY A 299 -4.23 -20.78 13.65
C GLY A 299 -3.72 -21.71 14.74
N ASN A 300 -3.82 -23.02 14.50
CA ASN A 300 -3.29 -24.01 15.42
C ASN A 300 -1.76 -23.88 15.49
N PHE A 301 -1.22 -23.72 16.70
CA PHE A 301 0.21 -23.52 16.90
C PHE A 301 0.71 -24.19 18.18
N ALA A 302 1.96 -24.66 18.14
CA ALA A 302 2.61 -25.25 19.30
C ALA A 302 4.08 -24.79 19.45
N PHE A 303 4.51 -24.56 20.68
CA PHE A 303 5.93 -24.56 21.01
C PHE A 303 6.37 -25.96 21.42
N VAL A 304 7.50 -26.41 20.87
CA VAL A 304 8.24 -27.58 21.37
C VAL A 304 9.24 -27.05 22.36
N ILE A 305 9.11 -27.42 23.63
CA ILE A 305 10.07 -27.03 24.65
C ILE A 305 11.25 -27.99 24.62
N ARG A 306 12.41 -27.44 24.29
CA ARG A 306 13.66 -28.19 24.21
C ARG A 306 14.57 -27.83 25.37
N ASP A 307 15.37 -28.81 25.80
CA ASP A 307 16.36 -28.61 26.84
C ASP A 307 17.58 -27.86 26.26
N PRO A 308 17.92 -26.66 26.78
CA PRO A 308 19.03 -25.86 26.28
C PRO A 308 20.42 -26.48 26.49
N GLU A 309 20.56 -27.49 27.35
CA GLU A 309 21.83 -28.20 27.58
C GLU A 309 22.10 -29.29 26.54
N THR A 310 21.04 -29.83 25.94
CA THR A 310 21.11 -30.93 24.98
C THR A 310 20.73 -30.52 23.56
N SER A 311 20.03 -29.41 23.39
CA SER A 311 19.48 -28.96 22.11
C SER A 311 20.29 -27.83 21.46
N TYR A 312 20.44 -27.92 20.14
CA TYR A 312 21.16 -26.93 19.35
C TYR A 312 20.28 -25.71 19.05
N ASN A 313 20.26 -24.71 19.93
CA ASN A 313 19.57 -23.46 19.66
C ASN A 313 20.41 -22.51 18.78
N ARG A 314 19.75 -21.89 17.81
CA ARG A 314 20.39 -21.02 16.81
C ARG A 314 20.37 -19.55 17.21
N TRP A 315 19.47 -19.19 18.13
CA TRP A 315 19.18 -17.80 18.48
C TRP A 315 19.18 -17.61 19.99
N LEU A 316 19.80 -16.51 20.42
CA LEU A 316 19.71 -15.97 21.77
C LEU A 316 18.79 -14.75 21.73
N MET A 317 17.69 -14.80 22.48
CA MET A 317 16.72 -13.73 22.61
C MET A 317 16.94 -13.01 23.93
N ILE A 318 17.03 -11.68 23.88
CA ILE A 318 17.42 -10.86 25.02
C ILE A 318 16.46 -9.69 25.13
N ARG A 319 15.72 -9.63 26.23
CA ARG A 319 14.91 -8.48 26.62
C ARG A 319 15.76 -7.53 27.43
N PHE A 320 15.77 -6.26 27.05
CA PHE A 320 16.55 -5.22 27.72
C PHE A 320 15.67 -4.06 28.20
N SER A 321 16.17 -3.30 29.18
CA SER A 321 15.49 -2.12 29.68
C SER A 321 15.58 -0.96 28.69
N GLU A 322 14.55 -0.14 28.62
CA GLU A 322 14.51 1.04 27.75
C GLU A 322 15.76 1.93 27.95
N GLY A 323 16.32 2.42 26.85
CA GLY A 323 17.54 3.25 26.86
C GLY A 323 18.86 2.48 27.01
N GLN A 324 18.85 1.17 27.27
CA GLN A 324 20.09 0.36 27.46
C GLN A 324 20.60 -0.33 26.18
N LEU A 325 19.97 -0.09 25.03
CA LEU A 325 20.28 -0.75 23.76
C LEU A 325 21.78 -0.78 23.43
N ALA A 326 22.46 0.37 23.51
CA ALA A 326 23.87 0.47 23.17
C ALA A 326 24.77 -0.31 24.14
N TYR A 327 24.42 -0.32 25.43
CA TYR A 327 25.15 -1.05 26.46
C TYR A 327 25.01 -2.55 26.27
N VAL A 328 23.77 -3.04 26.09
CA VAL A 328 23.48 -4.46 25.90
C VAL A 328 24.07 -4.98 24.59
N LYS A 329 23.99 -4.21 23.48
CA LYS A 329 24.69 -4.57 22.22
C LYS A 329 26.20 -4.78 22.43
N LYS A 330 26.85 -3.90 23.19
CA LYS A 330 28.28 -4.04 23.51
C LYS A 330 28.56 -5.24 24.43
N ALA A 331 27.67 -5.55 25.36
CA ALA A 331 27.78 -6.73 26.21
C ALA A 331 27.67 -8.03 25.41
N ILE A 332 26.67 -8.13 24.52
CA ILE A 332 26.50 -9.26 23.58
C ILE A 332 27.75 -9.42 22.72
N HIS A 333 28.26 -8.33 22.14
CA HIS A 333 29.44 -8.40 21.28
C HIS A 333 30.67 -8.95 22.02
N ARG A 334 30.93 -8.51 23.26
CA ARG A 334 32.03 -9.03 24.10
C ARG A 334 31.85 -10.52 24.44
N MET A 335 30.63 -10.92 24.79
CA MET A 335 30.32 -12.31 25.09
C MET A 335 30.52 -13.20 23.85
N MET A 336 30.00 -12.77 22.70
CA MET A 336 30.09 -13.52 21.46
C MET A 336 31.54 -13.66 20.99
N GLU A 337 32.36 -12.62 21.10
CA GLU A 337 33.80 -12.70 20.78
C GLU A 337 34.56 -13.64 21.73
N LYS A 338 34.21 -13.65 23.02
CA LYS A 338 34.81 -14.54 24.03
C LYS A 338 34.52 -16.02 23.74
N HIS A 339 33.29 -16.35 23.38
CA HIS A 339 32.85 -17.74 23.19
C HIS A 339 33.00 -18.26 21.76
N PHE A 340 33.00 -17.36 20.77
CA PHE A 340 33.04 -17.65 19.34
C PHE A 340 33.99 -16.69 18.60
N PRO A 341 35.30 -16.68 18.93
CA PRO A 341 36.25 -15.74 18.36
C PRO A 341 36.32 -15.85 16.83
N GLY A 342 36.33 -14.72 16.14
CA GLY A 342 36.42 -14.65 14.68
C GLY A 342 35.14 -15.06 13.92
N ARG A 343 34.01 -15.29 14.60
CA ARG A 343 32.71 -15.54 13.95
C ARG A 343 31.93 -14.23 13.76
N PRO A 344 31.27 -14.00 12.61
CA PRO A 344 30.48 -12.81 12.40
C PRO A 344 29.27 -12.79 13.35
N LEU A 345 29.07 -11.67 14.03
CA LEU A 345 27.91 -11.45 14.90
C LEU A 345 26.71 -10.98 14.07
N GLU A 346 25.69 -11.82 13.97
CA GLU A 346 24.39 -11.44 13.46
C GLU A 346 23.50 -11.02 14.63
N LEU A 347 23.15 -9.73 14.69
CA LEU A 347 22.41 -9.12 15.79
C LEU A 347 21.41 -8.11 15.24
N PHE A 348 20.13 -8.28 15.58
CA PHE A 348 19.06 -7.39 15.12
C PHE A 348 18.03 -7.15 16.22
N LEU A 349 17.26 -6.06 16.08
CA LEU A 349 16.08 -5.82 16.90
C LEU A 349 14.90 -6.59 16.31
N LEU A 350 14.10 -7.20 17.18
CA LEU A 350 12.93 -7.96 16.76
C LEU A 350 11.92 -7.07 16.01
N GLU A 351 11.70 -5.85 16.49
CA GLU A 351 10.84 -4.86 15.84
C GLU A 351 11.30 -4.51 14.41
N ASP A 352 12.61 -4.32 14.19
CA ASP A 352 13.15 -4.04 12.85
C ASP A 352 12.82 -5.19 11.89
N ARG A 353 12.94 -6.44 12.36
CA ARG A 353 12.62 -7.63 11.56
C ARG A 353 11.13 -7.78 11.26
N LEU A 354 10.28 -7.39 12.21
CA LEU A 354 8.82 -7.33 12.00
C LEU A 354 8.48 -6.26 10.96
N ASN A 355 9.09 -5.08 11.04
CA ASN A 355 8.91 -3.99 10.08
C ASN A 355 9.38 -4.38 8.67
N GLU A 356 10.43 -5.20 8.54
CA GLU A 356 10.87 -5.75 7.27
C GLU A 356 9.78 -6.61 6.58
N GLN A 357 8.98 -7.37 7.33
CA GLN A 357 7.86 -8.14 6.74
C GLN A 357 6.80 -7.24 6.09
N TYR A 358 6.61 -6.02 6.61
CA TYR A 358 5.64 -5.05 6.09
C TYR A 358 6.25 -4.04 5.10
N LYS A 359 7.55 -4.15 4.79
CA LYS A 359 8.27 -3.23 3.90
C LYS A 359 7.64 -3.15 2.50
N ALA A 360 7.14 -4.27 1.97
CA ALA A 360 6.42 -4.28 0.69
C ALA A 360 5.14 -3.42 0.75
N SER A 361 4.39 -3.53 1.84
CA SER A 361 3.18 -2.72 2.09
C SER A 361 3.49 -1.24 2.25
N HIS A 362 4.59 -0.90 2.96
CA HIS A 362 5.09 0.48 3.06
C HIS A 362 5.50 1.04 1.69
N ASN A 363 6.28 0.30 0.91
CA ASN A 363 6.69 0.72 -0.43
C ASN A 363 5.47 0.97 -1.34
N LEU A 364 4.47 0.08 -1.30
CA LEU A 364 3.22 0.26 -2.04
C LEU A 364 2.47 1.52 -1.60
N SER A 365 2.38 1.77 -0.29
CA SER A 365 1.78 2.98 0.29
C SER A 365 2.48 4.24 -0.22
N ASP A 366 3.81 4.26 -0.25
CA ASP A 366 4.59 5.41 -0.71
C ASP A 366 4.41 5.66 -2.21
N VAL A 367 4.43 4.61 -3.03
CA VAL A 367 4.14 4.71 -4.47
C VAL A 367 2.74 5.28 -4.71
N ILE A 368 1.73 4.76 -4.00
CA ILE A 368 0.34 5.25 -4.12
C ILE A 368 0.22 6.69 -3.64
N ARG A 369 0.94 7.09 -2.60
CA ARG A 369 0.97 8.47 -2.10
C ARG A 369 1.54 9.43 -3.16
N ILE A 370 2.68 9.09 -3.76
CA ILE A 370 3.28 9.88 -4.86
C ILE A 370 2.29 9.96 -6.03
N PHE A 371 1.68 8.85 -6.41
CA PHE A 371 0.70 8.80 -7.50
C PHE A 371 -0.56 9.61 -7.22
N THR A 372 -0.99 9.66 -5.96
CA THR A 372 -2.12 10.48 -5.52
C THR A 372 -1.78 11.97 -5.64
N ILE A 373 -0.60 12.39 -5.17
CA ILE A 373 -0.13 13.78 -5.29
C ILE A 373 -0.03 14.19 -6.76
N LEU A 374 0.60 13.35 -7.61
CA LEU A 374 0.67 13.61 -9.05
C LEU A 374 -0.72 13.71 -9.69
N SER A 375 -1.63 12.80 -9.33
CA SER A 375 -3.00 12.80 -9.86
C SER A 375 -3.77 14.06 -9.48
N ILE A 376 -3.55 14.58 -8.27
CA ILE A 376 -4.09 15.87 -7.82
C ILE A 376 -3.53 17.02 -8.68
N LEU A 377 -2.21 17.08 -8.91
CA LEU A 377 -1.61 18.12 -9.74
C LEU A 377 -2.17 18.09 -11.18
N ILE A 378 -2.32 16.89 -11.73
CA ILE A 378 -2.92 16.66 -13.05
C ILE A 378 -4.40 17.11 -13.05
N ALA A 379 -5.15 16.79 -11.99
CA ALA A 379 -6.52 17.26 -11.80
C ALA A 379 -6.62 18.78 -11.84
N ILE A 380 -5.78 19.48 -11.07
CA ILE A 380 -5.74 20.94 -11.01
C ILE A 380 -5.49 21.53 -12.39
N SER A 381 -4.52 20.99 -13.14
CA SER A 381 -4.21 21.51 -14.49
C SER A 381 -5.36 21.30 -15.49
N GLY A 382 -6.09 20.18 -15.41
CA GLY A 382 -7.28 19.95 -16.24
C GLY A 382 -8.44 20.87 -15.89
N VAL A 383 -8.69 21.07 -14.59
CA VAL A 383 -9.69 22.02 -14.10
C VAL A 383 -9.35 23.44 -14.51
N TYR A 384 -8.07 23.82 -14.47
CA TYR A 384 -7.60 25.12 -14.94
C TYR A 384 -7.91 25.34 -16.43
N GLY A 385 -7.58 24.37 -17.29
CA GLY A 385 -7.92 24.41 -18.71
C GLY A 385 -9.43 24.54 -18.95
N LEU A 386 -10.24 23.78 -18.22
CA LEU A 386 -11.70 23.85 -18.30
C LEU A 386 -12.22 25.22 -17.85
N SER A 387 -11.70 25.76 -16.75
CA SER A 387 -12.13 27.04 -16.18
C SER A 387 -11.86 28.20 -17.14
N LEU A 388 -10.68 28.20 -17.77
CA LEU A 388 -10.32 29.15 -18.83
C LEU A 388 -11.31 29.11 -20.00
N PHE A 389 -11.64 27.91 -20.49
CA PHE A 389 -12.57 27.74 -21.60
C PHE A 389 -13.99 28.20 -21.28
N MET A 390 -14.48 27.80 -20.11
CA MET A 390 -15.81 28.16 -19.60
C MET A 390 -15.96 29.67 -19.42
N THR A 391 -14.93 30.30 -18.85
CA THR A 391 -14.86 31.75 -18.68
C THR A 391 -14.94 32.44 -20.03
N ARG A 392 -14.12 32.02 -21.01
CA ARG A 392 -14.09 32.64 -22.35
C ARG A 392 -15.44 32.54 -23.08
N ARG A 393 -16.12 31.41 -22.99
CA ARG A 393 -17.46 31.25 -23.58
C ARG A 393 -18.51 32.13 -22.93
N ARG A 394 -18.36 32.42 -21.63
CA ARG A 394 -19.29 33.23 -20.84
C ARG A 394 -18.84 34.68 -20.70
N THR A 395 -17.79 35.13 -21.39
CA THR A 395 -17.27 36.50 -21.27
C THR A 395 -18.36 37.55 -21.51
N ARG A 396 -19.18 37.39 -22.55
CA ARG A 396 -20.29 38.32 -22.84
C ARG A 396 -21.38 38.30 -21.77
N GLU A 397 -21.77 37.12 -21.29
CA GLU A 397 -22.74 36.96 -20.21
C GLU A 397 -22.23 37.60 -18.90
N ILE A 398 -20.95 37.39 -18.59
CA ILE A 398 -20.28 37.97 -17.42
C ILE A 398 -20.22 39.49 -17.54
N GLY A 399 -19.86 40.02 -18.72
CA GLY A 399 -19.82 41.46 -19.01
C GLY A 399 -21.18 42.13 -18.84
N ILE A 400 -22.23 41.55 -19.45
CA ILE A 400 -23.61 42.04 -19.31
C ILE A 400 -24.04 42.05 -17.83
N ARG A 401 -23.77 40.98 -17.08
CA ARG A 401 -24.12 40.93 -15.64
C ARG A 401 -23.36 41.94 -14.80
N LYS A 402 -22.07 42.15 -15.10
CA LYS A 402 -21.25 43.16 -14.41
C LYS A 402 -21.80 44.57 -14.60
N ILE A 403 -22.25 44.89 -15.81
CA ILE A 403 -22.85 46.20 -16.14
C ILE A 403 -24.20 46.36 -15.43
N HIS A 404 -24.96 45.27 -15.27
CA HIS A 404 -26.18 45.24 -14.45
C HIS A 404 -25.91 45.18 -12.92
N GLY A 405 -24.68 45.43 -12.46
CA GLY A 405 -24.35 45.56 -11.04
C GLY A 405 -24.03 44.24 -10.31
N ALA A 406 -23.81 43.13 -11.02
CA ALA A 406 -23.44 41.88 -10.38
C ALA A 406 -22.08 41.98 -9.67
N GLN A 407 -22.05 41.56 -8.39
CA GLN A 407 -20.83 41.56 -7.59
C GLN A 407 -19.86 40.45 -8.06
N SER A 408 -18.55 40.66 -7.92
CA SER A 408 -17.53 39.65 -8.28
C SER A 408 -17.77 38.30 -7.59
N ARG A 409 -18.30 38.28 -6.36
CA ARG A 409 -18.67 37.04 -5.63
C ARG A 409 -19.75 36.24 -6.34
N GLN A 410 -20.75 36.89 -6.95
CA GLN A 410 -21.84 36.22 -7.67
C GLN A 410 -21.32 35.55 -8.95
N ILE A 411 -20.38 36.17 -9.65
CA ILE A 411 -19.74 35.60 -10.84
C ILE A 411 -18.90 34.38 -10.46
N ILE A 412 -18.11 34.47 -9.38
CA ILE A 412 -17.30 33.36 -8.88
C ILE A 412 -18.21 32.19 -8.43
N ALA A 413 -19.28 32.47 -7.70
CA ALA A 413 -20.24 31.45 -7.26
C ALA A 413 -20.90 30.73 -8.43
N MET A 414 -21.34 31.46 -9.46
CA MET A 414 -21.91 30.87 -10.68
C MET A 414 -20.93 29.92 -11.36
N LEU A 415 -19.66 30.32 -11.49
CA LEU A 415 -18.64 29.48 -12.12
C LEU A 415 -18.38 28.22 -11.30
N ASN A 416 -18.18 28.36 -9.99
CA ASN A 416 -17.95 27.23 -9.08
C ASN A 416 -19.12 26.23 -9.04
N LEU A 417 -20.38 26.69 -9.08
CA LEU A 417 -21.56 25.81 -9.05
C LEU A 417 -21.60 24.85 -10.24
N GLY A 418 -21.12 25.30 -11.41
CA GLY A 418 -20.99 24.46 -12.60
C GLY A 418 -20.00 23.30 -12.41
N PHE A 419 -18.89 23.54 -11.71
CA PHE A 419 -17.89 22.51 -11.40
C PHE A 419 -18.34 21.58 -10.29
N LEU A 420 -18.99 22.11 -9.26
CA LEU A 420 -19.49 21.33 -8.14
C LEU A 420 -20.47 20.24 -8.59
N ARG A 421 -21.28 20.51 -9.62
CA ARG A 421 -22.14 19.50 -10.25
C ARG A 421 -21.34 18.32 -10.82
N TRP A 422 -20.24 18.57 -11.52
CA TRP A 422 -19.41 17.51 -12.10
C TRP A 422 -18.66 16.71 -11.03
N VAL A 423 -18.13 17.40 -10.02
CA VAL A 423 -17.48 16.75 -8.87
C VAL A 423 -18.48 15.90 -8.09
N GLY A 424 -19.71 16.37 -7.88
CA GLY A 424 -20.77 15.62 -7.21
C GLY A 424 -21.16 14.34 -7.96
N ILE A 425 -21.30 14.41 -9.28
CA ILE A 425 -21.54 13.20 -10.11
C ILE A 425 -20.36 12.24 -10.01
N ALA A 426 -19.13 12.75 -10.09
CA ALA A 426 -17.92 11.94 -9.93
C ALA A 426 -17.86 11.27 -8.56
N PHE A 427 -18.25 11.96 -7.49
CA PHE A 427 -18.28 11.42 -6.14
C PHE A 427 -19.25 10.25 -6.00
N ILE A 428 -20.47 10.38 -6.55
CA ILE A 428 -21.49 9.31 -6.54
C ILE A 428 -20.97 8.06 -7.25
N ILE A 429 -20.24 8.22 -8.37
CA ILE A 429 -19.66 7.10 -9.13
C ILE A 429 -18.42 6.53 -8.41
N ALA A 430 -17.58 7.40 -7.84
CA ALA A 430 -16.33 7.00 -7.20
C ALA A 430 -16.56 6.21 -5.91
N CYS A 431 -17.61 6.51 -5.13
CA CYS A 431 -17.91 5.83 -3.88
C CYS A 431 -18.03 4.30 -4.03
N PRO A 432 -18.96 3.75 -4.84
CA PRO A 432 -19.10 2.30 -4.99
C PRO A 432 -17.85 1.67 -5.61
N LEU A 433 -17.19 2.37 -6.53
CA LEU A 433 -15.97 1.85 -7.17
C LEU A 433 -14.80 1.77 -6.19
N THR A 434 -14.66 2.76 -5.30
CA THR A 434 -13.64 2.78 -4.24
C THR A 434 -13.91 1.68 -3.23
N ILE A 435 -15.15 1.53 -2.77
CA ILE A 435 -15.55 0.46 -1.83
C ILE A 435 -15.24 -0.91 -2.43
N TRP A 436 -15.65 -1.14 -3.67
CA TRP A 436 -15.39 -2.41 -4.36
C TRP A 436 -13.89 -2.71 -4.49
N ALA A 437 -13.09 -1.74 -4.92
CA ALA A 437 -11.64 -1.90 -5.05
C ALA A 437 -10.94 -2.13 -3.70
N LEU A 438 -11.36 -1.39 -2.65
CA LEU A 438 -10.80 -1.55 -1.31
C LEU A 438 -11.15 -2.89 -0.70
N ASN A 439 -12.39 -3.36 -0.84
CA ASN A 439 -12.78 -4.68 -0.34
C ASN A 439 -11.99 -5.79 -1.02
N LYS A 440 -11.75 -5.68 -2.34
CA LYS A 440 -10.90 -6.62 -3.09
C LYS A 440 -9.45 -6.61 -2.64
N TRP A 441 -8.94 -5.47 -2.19
CA TRP A 441 -7.58 -5.37 -1.65
C TRP A 441 -7.50 -5.89 -0.21
N LEU A 442 -8.47 -5.53 0.64
CA LEU A 442 -8.56 -5.91 2.05
C LEU A 442 -8.77 -7.41 2.26
N ILE A 443 -9.37 -8.12 1.30
CA ILE A 443 -9.58 -9.58 1.40
C ILE A 443 -8.28 -10.38 1.57
N ASN A 444 -7.14 -9.81 1.18
CA ASN A 444 -5.82 -10.43 1.34
C ASN A 444 -5.27 -10.29 2.78
N PHE A 445 -6.01 -9.67 3.68
CA PHE A 445 -5.66 -9.50 5.09
C PHE A 445 -6.68 -10.24 5.96
N ALA A 446 -6.20 -11.09 6.86
CA ALA A 446 -7.03 -11.69 7.90
C ALA A 446 -7.61 -10.63 8.85
N TYR A 447 -6.82 -9.61 9.18
CA TYR A 447 -7.24 -8.49 10.00
C TYR A 447 -7.42 -7.24 9.17
N GLN A 448 -8.68 -6.84 9.01
CA GLN A 448 -9.06 -5.72 8.16
C GLN A 448 -9.46 -4.54 9.03
N ALA A 449 -8.88 -3.37 8.75
CA ALA A 449 -9.41 -2.13 9.26
C ALA A 449 -10.83 -1.95 8.72
N THR A 450 -11.76 -1.57 9.59
CA THR A 450 -13.09 -1.15 9.15
C THR A 450 -12.95 0.00 8.15
N LEU A 451 -13.78 -0.02 7.10
CA LEU A 451 -13.87 1.07 6.13
C LEU A 451 -14.90 2.09 6.61
N PRO A 452 -14.52 3.13 7.36
CA PRO A 452 -15.48 4.11 7.80
C PRO A 452 -15.89 4.97 6.61
N TRP A 453 -17.19 5.25 6.50
CA TRP A 453 -17.76 6.10 5.46
C TRP A 453 -17.09 7.48 5.37
N TRP A 454 -16.53 7.99 6.48
CA TRP A 454 -15.86 9.29 6.51
C TRP A 454 -14.62 9.34 5.63
N VAL A 455 -13.92 8.21 5.38
CA VAL A 455 -12.76 8.20 4.48
C VAL A 455 -13.17 8.59 3.06
N LEU A 456 -14.33 8.11 2.61
CA LEU A 456 -14.90 8.49 1.32
C LEU A 456 -15.38 9.95 1.37
N ALA A 457 -16.10 10.34 2.42
CA ALA A 457 -16.55 11.74 2.56
C ALA A 457 -15.38 12.72 2.54
N LEU A 458 -14.28 12.40 3.24
CA LEU A 458 -13.07 13.21 3.31
C LEU A 458 -12.33 13.24 1.97
N SER A 459 -12.23 12.12 1.26
CA SER A 459 -11.61 12.10 -0.08
C SER A 459 -12.41 12.97 -1.07
N GLY A 460 -13.73 12.89 -1.04
CA GLY A 460 -14.62 13.76 -1.81
C GLY A 460 -14.46 15.23 -1.43
N LEU A 461 -14.38 15.54 -0.13
CA LEU A 461 -14.19 16.90 0.37
C LEU A 461 -12.85 17.49 -0.07
N ILE A 462 -11.77 16.71 0.01
CA ILE A 462 -10.42 17.13 -0.44
C ILE A 462 -10.44 17.45 -1.93
N VAL A 463 -10.97 16.55 -2.76
CA VAL A 463 -11.03 16.76 -4.21
C VAL A 463 -11.92 17.94 -4.56
N THR A 464 -13.04 18.09 -3.86
CA THR A 464 -13.92 19.26 -4.02
C THR A 464 -13.21 20.56 -3.64
N GLY A 465 -12.51 20.60 -2.51
CA GLY A 465 -11.74 21.75 -2.06
C GLY A 465 -10.66 22.16 -3.07
N ILE A 466 -9.93 21.18 -3.60
CA ILE A 466 -8.91 21.39 -4.64
C ILE A 466 -9.54 21.95 -5.91
N ALA A 467 -10.64 21.36 -6.38
CA ALA A 467 -11.34 21.82 -7.58
C ALA A 467 -11.85 23.26 -7.40
N LEU A 468 -12.49 23.57 -6.27
CA LEU A 468 -12.98 24.91 -5.96
C LEU A 468 -11.84 25.93 -5.85
N ALA A 469 -10.71 25.57 -5.23
CA ALA A 469 -9.54 26.44 -5.16
C ALA A 469 -9.01 26.77 -6.57
N ALA A 470 -8.85 25.75 -7.42
CA ALA A 470 -8.37 25.92 -8.80
C ALA A 470 -9.32 26.80 -9.65
N VAL A 471 -10.63 26.58 -9.54
CA VAL A 471 -11.63 27.37 -10.27
C VAL A 471 -11.72 28.79 -9.73
N THR A 472 -11.65 28.97 -8.42
CA THR A 472 -11.72 30.28 -7.77
C THR A 472 -10.53 31.14 -8.17
N TRP A 473 -9.31 30.58 -8.16
CA TRP A 473 -8.10 31.27 -8.63
C TRP A 473 -8.30 31.89 -10.01
N GLN A 474 -8.84 31.11 -10.94
CA GLN A 474 -9.10 31.56 -12.31
C GLN A 474 -10.30 32.51 -12.41
N SER A 475 -11.35 32.25 -11.63
CA SER A 475 -12.58 33.07 -11.63
C SER A 475 -12.33 34.47 -11.09
N VAL A 476 -11.37 34.64 -10.16
CA VAL A 476 -10.94 35.95 -9.68
C VAL A 476 -10.29 36.76 -10.80
N ALA A 477 -9.42 36.15 -11.60
CA ALA A 477 -8.82 36.82 -12.75
C ALA A 477 -9.90 37.29 -13.75
N ALA A 478 -10.88 36.44 -14.03
CA ALA A 478 -12.03 36.78 -14.89
C ALA A 478 -12.91 37.90 -14.30
N ALA A 479 -13.23 37.82 -13.01
CA ALA A 479 -14.07 38.78 -12.32
C ALA A 479 -13.39 40.15 -12.14
N ARG A 480 -12.06 40.26 -12.35
CA ARG A 480 -11.31 41.52 -12.33
C ARG A 480 -11.16 42.18 -13.70
N MET A 481 -11.52 41.51 -14.80
CA MET A 481 -11.46 42.10 -16.15
C MET A 481 -12.41 43.30 -16.27
N ASN A 482 -11.95 44.36 -16.94
CA ASN A 482 -12.72 45.57 -17.17
C ASN A 482 -13.89 45.27 -18.15
N PRO A 483 -15.15 45.66 -17.83
CA PRO A 483 -16.30 45.45 -18.71
C PRO A 483 -16.09 45.94 -20.14
N VAL A 484 -15.37 47.06 -20.32
CA VAL A 484 -15.12 47.68 -21.63
C VAL A 484 -14.33 46.73 -22.54
N ASP A 485 -13.31 46.05 -21.99
CA ASP A 485 -12.52 45.07 -22.75
C ASP A 485 -13.32 43.79 -23.04
N THR A 486 -14.25 43.41 -22.16
CA THR A 486 -15.05 42.19 -22.35
C THR A 486 -16.13 42.31 -23.42
N LEU A 487 -16.58 43.53 -23.73
CA LEU A 487 -17.59 43.81 -24.74
C LEU A 487 -17.01 43.99 -26.15
N THR A 488 -15.80 44.54 -26.27
CA THR A 488 -15.09 44.75 -27.55
C THR A 488 -14.48 43.48 -28.13
N ILE A 489 -14.18 42.46 -27.30
CA ILE A 489 -13.71 41.13 -27.74
C ILE A 489 -14.80 40.32 -28.48
N GLY A 490 -16.06 40.81 -28.48
CA GLY A 490 -17.22 40.17 -29.09
C GLY A 490 -17.35 40.29 -30.60
N ASP A 491 -16.54 41.13 -31.25
CA ASP A 491 -16.42 41.26 -32.71
C ASP A 491 -15.22 40.44 -33.26
#